data_AF-A0A1G5KJ33-F1
#
_entry.id   AF-A0A1G5KJ33-F1
#
_cell.length_a   1.000
_cell.length_b   1.000
_cell.length_c   1.000
_cell.angle_alpha   90.00
_cell.angle_beta   90.00
_cell.angle_gamma   90.00
#
_symmetry.space_group_name_H-M   'P 1'
#
loop_
_entity.id
_entity.type
_entity.pdbx_description
1 polymer ?
#
loop_
_entity_poly.entity_id
_entity_poly.type
_entity_poly.pdbx_seq_one_letter_code
_entity_poly.pdbx_strand_id
1 'polypeptide(L)' 'MRAVDNLRNNIIDKLLTISNKDYLSALNQLIEKSSVDNNIVKLSEEQILMLNMSDDDIKNNRYISQEELDNTDLEWLKSL' A
#
# COMPACT_ATOMS: atom_id res chain seq x y z
N MET A 1 16.55 9.71 3.00
CA MET A 1 15.40 8.91 2.55
C MET A 1 15.28 7.61 3.33
N ARG A 2 16.15 6.60 3.14
CA ARG A 2 15.99 5.23 3.69
C ARG A 2 15.55 5.10 5.17
N ALA A 3 16.11 5.87 6.10
CA ALA A 3 15.80 5.71 7.53
C ALA A 3 14.35 6.10 7.90
N VAL A 4 13.84 7.18 7.30
CA VAL A 4 12.47 7.65 7.56
C VAL A 4 11.46 6.74 6.88
N ASP A 5 11.76 6.29 5.66
CA ASP A 5 10.88 5.38 4.93
C ASP A 5 10.80 4.00 5.62
N ASN A 6 11.92 3.47 6.12
CA ASN A 6 11.94 2.24 6.91
C ASN A 6 11.12 2.38 8.21
N LEU A 7 11.21 3.53 8.89
CA LEU A 7 10.42 3.80 10.09
C LEU A 7 8.92 3.83 9.75
N ARG A 8 8.53 4.48 8.65
CA ARG A 8 7.14 4.53 8.20
C ARG A 8 6.60 3.13 7.89
N ASN A 9 7.35 2.32 7.15
CA ASN A 9 6.96 0.96 6.82
C ASN A 9 6.79 0.09 8.07
N ASN A 10 7.73 0.17 9.02
CA ASN A 10 7.62 -0.58 10.27
C ASN A 10 6.39 -0.19 11.11
N ILE A 11 6.00 1.09 11.07
CA ILE A 11 4.78 1.56 11.72
C ILE A 11 3.55 0.98 11.02
N ILE A 12 3.51 1.01 9.68
CA ILE A 12 2.41 0.43 8.89
C ILE A 12 2.24 -1.06 9.21
N ASP A 13 3.33 -1.84 9.20
CA ASP A 13 3.28 -3.26 9.52
C ASP A 13 2.67 -3.52 10.89
N LYS A 14 3.06 -2.74 11.91
CA LYS A 14 2.49 -2.84 13.25
C LYS A 14 1.00 -2.48 13.26
N LEU A 15 0.60 -1.42 12.55
CA LEU A 15 -0.81 -1.01 12.46
C LEU A 15 -1.68 -2.13 11.87
N LEU A 16 -1.21 -2.81 10.82
CA LEU A 16 -1.94 -3.90 10.18
C LEU A 16 -2.17 -5.12 11.10
N THR A 17 -1.36 -5.29 12.15
CA THR A 17 -1.51 -6.39 13.12
C THR A 17 -2.45 -6.09 14.29
N ILE A 18 -2.87 -4.83 14.47
CA ILE A 18 -3.68 -4.43 15.62
C ILE A 18 -5.17 -4.69 15.33
N SER A 19 -5.78 -5.61 16.09
CA SER A 19 -7.24 -5.83 16.04
C SER A 19 -8.03 -5.00 17.05
N ASN A 20 -7.37 -4.38 18.03
CA ASN A 20 -8.04 -3.63 19.10
C ASN A 20 -8.50 -2.25 18.62
N LYS A 21 -9.82 -2.04 18.58
CA LYS A 21 -10.44 -0.79 18.12
C LYS A 21 -10.11 0.43 18.99
N ASP A 22 -10.10 0.26 20.30
CA ASP A 22 -9.86 1.38 21.23
C ASP A 22 -8.42 1.88 21.11
N TYR A 23 -7.49 0.95 20.92
CA TYR A 23 -6.09 1.26 20.66
C TYR A 23 -5.90 2.02 19.34
N LEU A 24 -6.53 1.54 18.26
CA LEU A 24 -6.52 2.25 16.96
C LEU A 24 -7.17 3.64 17.07
N SER A 25 -8.24 3.78 17.85
CA SER A 25 -8.93 5.05 18.04
C SER A 25 -8.06 6.07 18.79
N ALA A 26 -7.37 5.64 19.86
CA ALA A 26 -6.44 6.49 20.59
C ALA A 26 -5.26 6.92 19.71
N LEU A 27 -4.75 6.02 18.87
CA LEU A 27 -3.66 6.30 17.95
C LEU A 27 -4.08 7.25 16.82
N ASN A 28 -5.30 7.11 16.29
CA ASN A 28 -5.85 8.06 15.31
C ASN A 28 -5.98 9.46 15.92
N GLN A 29 -6.52 9.57 17.15
CA GLN A 29 -6.63 10.86 17.85
C GLN A 29 -5.27 11.49 18.13
N LEU A 30 -4.23 10.69 18.41
CA LEU A 30 -2.87 11.18 18.61
C LEU A 30 -2.32 11.80 17.32
N ILE A 31 -2.52 11.13 16.18
CA ILE A 31 -2.06 11.59 14.87
C ILE A 31 -2.81 12.87 14.46
N GLU A 32 -4.13 12.91 14.61
CA GLU A 32 -4.96 14.09 14.29
C GLU A 32 -4.59 15.33 15.11
N LYS A 33 -4.16 15.14 16.37
CA LYS A 33 -3.72 16.24 17.24
C LYS A 33 -2.27 16.64 17.03
N SER A 34 -1.47 15.78 16.39
CA SER A 34 -0.12 16.13 16.03
C SER A 34 -0.20 17.21 14.95
N SER A 35 0.39 18.38 15.18
CA SER A 35 0.42 19.51 14.23
C SER A 35 1.34 19.22 13.04
N VAL A 36 1.42 17.95 12.64
CA VAL A 36 2.20 17.49 11.51
C VAL A 36 1.51 18.05 10.28
N ASP A 37 2.29 18.87 9.57
CA ASP A 37 1.94 19.56 8.34
C ASP A 37 0.88 18.79 7.53
N ASN A 38 -0.28 19.41 7.27
CA ASN A 38 -1.39 18.87 6.48
C ASN A 38 -1.04 18.73 4.98
N ASN A 39 0.24 18.50 4.68
CA ASN A 39 0.71 18.22 3.35
C ASN A 39 0.20 16.83 2.99
N ILE A 40 -0.90 16.83 2.23
CA ILE A 40 -1.37 15.69 1.45
C ILE A 40 -0.14 15.07 0.78
N VAL A 41 0.06 13.77 0.98
CA VAL A 41 1.16 13.04 0.35
C VAL A 41 1.05 13.28 -1.15
N LYS A 42 2.03 14.01 -1.70
CA LYS A 42 2.12 14.23 -3.14
C LYS A 42 2.77 13.00 -3.76
N LEU A 43 2.05 12.37 -4.67
CA LEU A 43 2.61 11.32 -5.51
C LEU A 43 3.72 11.92 -6.38
N SER A 44 4.78 11.16 -6.61
CA SER A 44 5.79 11.52 -7.61
C SER A 44 5.22 11.39 -9.02
N GLU A 45 5.90 11.99 -10.00
CA GLU A 45 5.49 11.88 -11.42
C GLU A 45 5.47 10.41 -11.89
N GLU A 46 6.42 9.60 -11.42
CA GLU A 46 6.50 8.16 -11.73
C GLU A 46 5.35 7.37 -11.11
N GLN A 47 4.93 7.72 -9.88
CA GLN A 47 3.78 7.10 -9.23
C GLN A 47 2.48 7.45 -9.94
N ILE A 48 2.32 8.71 -10.36
CA ILE A 48 1.17 9.14 -11.16
C ILE A 48 1.15 8.41 -12.51
N LEU A 49 2.31 8.28 -13.16
CA LEU A 49 2.45 7.54 -14.41
C LEU A 49 2.02 6.08 -14.25
N MET A 50 2.45 5.41 -13.18
CA MET A 50 2.08 4.02 -12.89
C MET A 50 0.56 3.86 -12.72
N LEU A 51 -0.10 4.79 -12.03
CA LEU A 51 -1.56 4.79 -11.89
C LEU A 51 -2.26 4.99 -13.24
N ASN A 52 -1.77 5.91 -14.07
CA ASN A 52 -2.33 6.13 -15.42
C ASN A 52 -2.17 4.88 -16.32
N MET A 53 -1.05 4.16 -16.20
CA MET A 53 -0.85 2.88 -16.89
C MET A 53 -1.85 1.83 -16.40
N SER A 54 -2.07 1.73 -15.08
CA SER A 54 -3.08 0.85 -14.50
C SER A 54 -4.49 1.16 -15.01
N ASP A 55 -4.86 2.44 -15.12
CA ASP A 55 -6.16 2.83 -15.66
C ASP A 55 -6.33 2.41 -17.14
N ASP A 56 -5.26 2.50 -17.93
CA ASP A 56 -5.25 2.02 -19.32
C ASP A 56 -5.37 0.49 -19.39
N ASP A 57 -4.67 -0.24 -18.52
CA ASP A 57 -4.78 -1.70 -18.44
C ASP A 57 -6.20 -2.14 -18.09
N ILE A 58 -6.86 -1.47 -17.14
CA ILE A 58 -8.25 -1.73 -16.78
C ILE A 58 -9.19 -1.46 -17.97
N LYS A 59 -9.04 -0.31 -18.65
CA LYS A 59 -9.89 0.04 -19.81
C LYS A 59 -9.78 -0.96 -20.96
N ASN A 60 -8.60 -1.54 -21.14
CA ASN A 60 -8.32 -2.47 -22.24
C ASN A 60 -8.42 -3.94 -21.80
N ASN A 61 -8.96 -4.25 -20.61
CA ASN A 61 -9.06 -5.60 -20.06
C ASN A 61 -7.72 -6.35 -20.02
N ARG A 62 -6.61 -5.64 -19.73
CA ARG A 62 -5.26 -6.18 -19.54
C ARG A 62 -4.94 -6.41 -18.07
N TYR A 63 -5.87 -7.04 -17.35
CA TYR A 63 -5.68 -7.47 -15.97
C TYR A 63 -6.09 -8.93 -15.85
N ILE A 64 -5.60 -9.61 -14.82
CA ILE A 64 -5.99 -10.98 -14.48
C ILE A 64 -6.66 -11.00 -13.11
N SER A 65 -7.48 -12.01 -12.87
CA SER A 65 -8.06 -12.24 -11.55
C SER A 65 -7.00 -12.76 -10.56
N GLN A 66 -7.27 -12.59 -9.26
CA GLN A 66 -6.39 -13.14 -8.22
C GLN A 66 -6.24 -14.67 -8.35
N GLU A 67 -7.32 -15.39 -8.70
CA GLU A 67 -7.29 -16.84 -8.89
C GLU A 67 -6.36 -17.26 -10.06
N GLU A 68 -6.36 -16.50 -11.15
CA GLU A 68 -5.46 -16.75 -12.29
C GLU A 68 -3.99 -16.47 -11.92
N LEU A 69 -3.73 -15.41 -11.14
CA LEU A 69 -2.40 -15.11 -10.62
C LEU A 69 -1.91 -16.24 -9.71
N ASP A 70 -2.73 -16.67 -8.75
CA ASP A 70 -2.39 -17.74 -7.80
C ASP A 70 -2.04 -19.05 -8.53
N ASN A 71 -2.80 -19.42 -9.57
CA ASN A 71 -2.52 -20.58 -10.39
C ASN A 71 -1.20 -20.44 -11.17
N THR A 72 -0.92 -19.25 -11.72
CA THR A 72 0.32 -18.96 -12.44
C THR A 72 1.53 -19.07 -11.51
N ASP A 73 1.41 -18.57 -10.28
CA ASP A 73 2.44 -18.65 -9.25
C ASP A 73 2.71 -20.12 -8.85
N LEU A 74 1.67 -20.95 -8.72
CA LEU A 74 1.82 -22.38 -8.44
C LEU A 74 2.53 -23.14 -9.57
N GLU A 75 2.23 -22.81 -10.83
CA GLU A 75 2.96 -23.39 -11.98
C GLU A 75 4.42 -22.92 -12.02
N TRP A 76 4.67 -21.64 -11.75
CA TRP A 76 6.04 -21.12 -11.65
C TRP A 76 6.85 -21.83 -10.55
N LEU A 77 6.25 -22.08 -9.38
CA LEU A 77 6.88 -22.81 -8.28
C LEU A 77 7.26 -24.25 -8.62
N LYS A 78 6.56 -24.90 -9.58
CA LYS A 78 6.93 -26.25 -10.06
C LYS A 78 8.15 -26.25 -10.99
N SER A 79 8.49 -25.09 -11.56
CA SER A 79 9.64 -24.94 -12.46
C SER A 79 10.96 -24.63 -11.75
N LEU A 80 10.91 -24.50 -10.42
CA LEU A 80 12.04 -24.35 -9.50
C LEU A 80 12.47 -25.71 -8.92
#